data_AF-A0A662X072-F1
#
_entry.id   AF-A0A662X072-F1
#
_cell.length_a   1.000
_cell.length_b   1.000
_cell.length_c   1.000
_cell.angle_alpha   90.00
_cell.angle_beta   90.00
_cell.angle_gamma   90.00
#
_symmetry.space_group_name_H-M   'P 1'
#
loop_
_entity.id
_entity.type
_entity.pdbx_description
1 polymer ?
#
loop_
_entity_poly.entity_id
_entity_poly.type
_entity_poly.pdbx_seq_one_letter_code
_entity_poly.pdbx_strand_id
1 'polypeptide(L)'
;MESMEHTALSAGSQQQTTGMTEAQAAQIALYQSQQLQFLQQMVKTGAATAVPEVAEEEPVYVNAKQYHRIMIRRQQRAKLEAKLGSARQRKAYLHDSRHKHAMRRPRGPGGRFLTRAEIAMIKDGTLRLEDLPAKAAK
;
A
#
# COMPACT_ATOMS: atom_id res chain seq x y z
N MET A 1 19.41 -57.68 -43.13
CA MET A 1 19.87 -56.31 -42.83
C MET A 1 19.99 -56.26 -41.32
N GLU A 2 21.15 -56.71 -40.80
CA GLU A 2 22.29 -55.83 -40.47
C GLU A 2 21.85 -54.81 -39.44
N SER A 3 22.42 -54.65 -38.26
CA SER A 3 23.67 -55.06 -37.57
C SER A 3 23.43 -54.57 -36.11
N MET A 4 24.11 -54.89 -35.02
CA MET A 4 25.51 -55.12 -34.73
C MET A 4 25.54 -55.52 -33.24
N GLU A 5 26.30 -56.55 -32.87
CA GLU A 5 26.63 -56.84 -31.47
C GLU A 5 27.51 -55.72 -30.88
N HIS A 6 27.56 -55.58 -29.55
CA HIS A 6 28.80 -55.48 -28.75
C HIS A 6 28.50 -55.36 -27.23
N THR A 7 28.65 -56.49 -26.54
CA THR A 7 29.54 -56.74 -25.40
C THR A 7 29.79 -55.65 -24.34
N ALA A 8 29.29 -55.96 -23.13
CA ALA A 8 29.87 -55.86 -21.77
C ALA A 8 30.48 -54.55 -21.23
N LEU A 9 30.03 -54.19 -20.00
CA LEU A 9 30.78 -53.72 -18.81
C LEU A 9 29.72 -53.21 -17.81
N SER A 10 29.45 -53.89 -16.70
CA SER A 10 30.21 -53.86 -15.44
C SER A 10 29.58 -52.92 -14.41
N ALA A 11 29.37 -53.51 -13.22
CA ALA A 11 29.41 -52.90 -11.90
C ALA A 11 28.25 -51.98 -11.48
N GLY A 12 27.36 -52.59 -10.69
CA GLY A 12 26.88 -52.10 -9.40
C GLY A 12 26.99 -50.61 -9.13
N SER A 13 25.86 -49.91 -9.23
CA SER A 13 25.62 -48.68 -8.47
C SER A 13 25.34 -49.03 -7.01
N GLN A 14 26.40 -49.45 -6.31
CA GLN A 14 26.50 -49.34 -4.87
C GLN A 14 26.32 -47.87 -4.47
N GLN A 15 25.64 -47.69 -3.35
CA GLN A 15 25.57 -46.46 -2.56
C GLN A 15 26.96 -45.82 -2.46
N GLN A 16 27.09 -44.54 -2.82
CA GLN A 16 28.26 -43.74 -2.46
C GLN A 16 27.82 -42.54 -1.62
N THR A 17 27.88 -42.76 -0.31
CA THR A 17 28.10 -41.74 0.71
C THR A 17 29.59 -41.38 0.69
N THR A 18 29.92 -40.16 0.30
CA THR A 18 31.20 -39.49 0.61
C THR A 18 30.87 -38.01 0.74
N GLY A 19 30.56 -37.52 1.93
CA GLY A 19 31.60 -37.13 2.88
C GLY A 19 32.05 -35.72 2.55
N MET A 20 31.25 -34.70 2.92
CA MET A 20 31.81 -33.35 3.07
C MET A 20 33.00 -33.52 4.02
N THR A 21 34.21 -33.30 3.52
CA THR A 21 35.41 -33.44 4.33
C THR A 21 35.24 -32.54 5.56
N GLU A 22 35.54 -33.04 6.75
CA GLU A 22 35.41 -32.25 8.00
C GLU A 22 36.13 -30.89 7.89
N ALA A 23 37.16 -30.81 7.05
CA ALA A 23 37.86 -29.58 6.69
C ALA A 23 36.97 -28.54 5.98
N GLN A 24 36.10 -28.94 5.06
CA GLN A 24 35.16 -28.03 4.39
C GLN A 24 34.03 -27.59 5.35
N ALA A 25 33.53 -28.49 6.19
CA ALA A 25 32.53 -28.16 7.21
C ALA A 25 33.09 -27.18 8.25
N ALA A 26 34.35 -27.36 8.68
CA ALA A 26 35.03 -26.45 9.59
C ALA A 26 35.28 -25.06 8.96
N GLN A 27 35.63 -25.00 7.68
CA GLN A 27 35.77 -23.73 6.95
C GLN A 27 34.43 -22.97 6.83
N ILE A 28 33.33 -23.68 6.56
CA ILE A 28 31.99 -23.08 6.48
C ILE A 28 31.54 -22.60 7.87
N ALA A 29 31.77 -23.38 8.93
CA ALA A 29 31.43 -22.98 10.30
C ALA A 29 32.23 -21.75 10.76
N LEU A 30 33.53 -21.67 10.43
CA LEU A 30 34.34 -20.49 10.71
C LEU A 30 33.83 -19.25 9.96
N TYR A 31 33.51 -19.39 8.68
CA TYR A 31 32.95 -18.30 7.89
C TYR A 31 31.58 -17.83 8.41
N GLN A 32 30.72 -18.76 8.81
CA GLN A 32 29.42 -18.45 9.40
C GLN A 32 29.57 -17.77 10.78
N SER A 33 30.55 -18.21 11.59
CA SER A 33 30.83 -17.58 12.89
C SER A 33 31.38 -16.17 12.75
N GLN A 34 32.20 -15.91 11.72
CA GLN A 34 32.74 -14.58 11.43
C GLN A 34 31.63 -13.61 10.99
N GLN A 35 30.66 -14.07 10.20
CA GLN A 35 29.49 -13.25 9.84
C GLN A 35 28.62 -12.89 11.05
N LEU A 36 28.42 -13.85 11.98
CA LEU A 36 27.67 -13.59 13.22
C LEU A 36 28.38 -12.59 14.14
N GLN A 37 29.72 -12.65 14.21
CA GLN A 37 30.50 -11.67 14.96
C GLN A 37 30.40 -10.26 14.35
N PHE A 38 30.40 -10.14 13.03
CA PHE A 38 30.23 -8.86 12.33
C PHE A 38 28.85 -8.24 12.59
N LEU A 39 27.78 -9.05 12.52
CA LEU A 39 26.42 -8.64 12.89
C LEU A 39 26.33 -8.16 14.34
N GLN A 40 26.98 -8.85 15.26
CA GLN A 40 26.99 -8.47 16.68
C GLN A 40 27.79 -7.18 16.95
N GLN A 41 28.80 -6.87 16.12
CA GLN A 41 29.52 -5.60 16.18
C GLN A 41 28.67 -4.43 15.67
N MET A 42 27.89 -4.64 14.60
CA MET A 42 26.99 -3.59 14.07
C MET A 42 25.84 -3.23 15.03
N VAL A 43 25.34 -4.19 15.81
CA VAL A 43 24.31 -3.93 16.82
C VAL A 43 24.87 -3.21 18.06
N LYS A 44 26.17 -3.33 18.36
CA LYS A 44 26.83 -2.70 19.52
C LYS A 44 27.21 -1.24 19.29
N THR A 45 27.51 -0.84 18.06
CA THR A 45 27.71 0.57 17.70
C THR A 45 26.34 1.20 17.47
N GLY A 46 25.71 1.69 18.54
CA GLY A 46 24.39 2.34 18.52
C GLY A 46 24.32 3.59 17.64
N ALA A 47 24.38 3.42 16.32
CA ALA A 47 24.13 4.42 15.31
C ALA A 47 22.64 4.44 14.98
N ALA A 48 21.84 4.81 15.98
CA ALA A 48 20.49 5.29 15.74
C ALA A 48 20.61 6.69 15.15
N THR A 49 20.64 6.80 13.81
CA THR A 49 19.97 7.83 12.98
C THR A 49 20.61 7.90 11.59
N ALA A 50 19.73 7.85 10.58
CA ALA A 50 19.98 8.20 9.18
C ALA A 50 20.85 7.25 8.34
N VAL A 51 20.49 5.96 8.32
CA VAL A 51 20.58 5.18 7.08
C VAL A 51 19.21 5.34 6.39
N PRO A 52 19.11 5.61 5.08
CA PRO A 52 17.86 5.39 4.36
C PRO A 52 17.63 3.88 4.37
N GLU A 53 17.04 3.42 5.46
CA GLU A 53 16.58 2.06 5.68
C GLU A 53 15.64 1.78 4.51
N VAL A 54 16.15 1.09 3.49
CA VAL A 54 15.34 0.14 2.76
C VAL A 54 14.94 -0.84 3.84
N ALA A 55 13.89 -0.48 4.59
CA ALA A 55 13.29 -1.36 5.56
C ALA A 55 12.98 -2.61 4.75
N GLU A 56 13.73 -3.67 5.02
CA GLU A 56 13.32 -5.03 4.68
C GLU A 56 12.11 -5.30 5.57
N GLU A 57 10.99 -4.64 5.23
CA GLU A 57 9.67 -4.89 5.78
C GLU A 57 9.44 -6.36 5.48
N GLU A 58 9.48 -7.20 6.52
CA GLU A 58 9.28 -8.64 6.43
C GLU A 58 8.15 -8.92 5.42
N PRO A 59 8.39 -9.74 4.38
CA PRO A 59 7.41 -9.92 3.33
C PRO A 59 6.18 -10.60 3.89
N VAL A 60 5.19 -9.79 4.26
CA VAL A 60 3.83 -10.24 4.55
C VAL A 60 3.38 -11.07 3.37
N TYR A 61 2.94 -12.30 3.62
CA TYR A 61 2.46 -13.16 2.56
C TYR A 61 1.25 -12.52 1.91
N VAL A 62 1.45 -12.04 0.68
CA VAL A 62 0.43 -11.44 -0.17
C VAL A 62 0.26 -12.29 -1.41
N ASN A 63 -0.74 -11.96 -2.24
CA ASN A 63 -0.91 -12.63 -3.52
C ASN A 63 0.36 -12.50 -4.37
N ALA A 64 0.86 -13.64 -4.85
CA ALA A 64 2.08 -13.73 -5.64
C ALA A 64 2.11 -12.77 -6.84
N LYS A 65 0.96 -12.52 -7.49
CA LYS A 65 0.87 -11.61 -8.65
C LYS A 65 0.97 -10.12 -8.28
N GLN A 66 0.86 -9.78 -7.00
CA GLN A 66 0.71 -8.40 -6.55
C GLN A 66 1.95 -7.86 -5.82
N TYR A 67 2.79 -8.72 -5.25
CA TYR A 67 3.92 -8.35 -4.38
C TYR A 67 4.76 -7.18 -4.93
N HIS A 68 5.30 -7.34 -6.14
CA HIS A 68 6.16 -6.33 -6.76
C HIS A 68 5.42 -5.00 -6.97
N ARG A 69 4.15 -5.06 -7.39
CA ARG A 69 3.35 -3.85 -7.62
C ARG A 69 2.96 -3.15 -6.32
N ILE A 70 2.74 -3.91 -5.24
CA ILE A 70 2.50 -3.38 -3.89
C ILE A 70 3.73 -2.58 -3.43
N MET A 71 4.92 -3.15 -3.56
CA MET A 71 6.18 -2.49 -3.24
C MET A 71 6.34 -1.15 -3.99
N ILE A 72 6.16 -1.16 -5.31
CA ILE A 72 6.23 0.06 -6.14
C ILE A 72 5.21 1.11 -5.66
N ARG A 73 3.96 0.70 -5.39
CA ARG A 73 2.90 1.62 -4.95
C ARG A 73 3.15 2.19 -3.56
N ARG A 74 3.79 1.43 -2.66
CA ARG A 74 4.23 1.93 -1.34
C ARG A 74 5.25 3.04 -1.49
N GLN A 75 6.29 2.84 -2.29
CA GLN A 75 7.29 3.88 -2.59
C GLN A 75 6.66 5.11 -3.23
N GLN A 76 5.72 4.93 -4.16
CA GLN A 76 4.98 6.04 -4.79
C GLN A 76 4.13 6.82 -3.78
N ARG A 77 3.39 6.12 -2.90
CA ARG A 77 2.59 6.75 -1.84
C ARG A 77 3.47 7.50 -0.85
N ALA A 78 4.57 6.90 -0.40
CA ALA A 78 5.51 7.56 0.51
C ALA A 78 6.06 8.88 -0.09
N LYS A 79 6.41 8.89 -1.38
CA LYS A 79 6.82 10.10 -2.09
C LYS A 79 5.71 11.16 -2.17
N LEU A 80 4.46 10.74 -2.43
CA LEU A 80 3.32 11.65 -2.49
C LEU A 80 2.94 12.19 -1.11
N GLU A 81 2.98 11.37 -0.07
CA GLU A 81 2.69 11.74 1.31
C GLU A 81 3.76 12.69 1.87
N ALA A 82 5.04 12.49 1.54
CA ALA A 82 6.10 13.44 1.86
C ALA A 82 5.88 14.81 1.19
N LYS A 83 5.32 14.83 -0.03
CA LYS A 83 5.04 16.08 -0.77
C LYS A 83 3.75 16.78 -0.34
N LEU A 84 2.67 16.04 -0.08
CA LEU A 84 1.34 16.57 0.20
C LEU A 84 1.02 16.63 1.71
N GLY A 85 1.87 16.03 2.54
CA GLY A 85 1.62 15.79 3.96
C GLY A 85 0.67 14.61 4.18
N SER A 86 0.90 13.85 5.24
CA SER A 86 -0.02 12.81 5.73
C SER A 86 -1.42 13.38 5.91
N ALA A 87 -2.44 12.60 5.57
CA ALA A 87 -3.87 12.96 5.51
C ALA A 87 -4.27 14.12 6.44
N ARG A 88 -4.24 15.35 5.90
CA ARG A 88 -4.73 16.54 6.61
C ARG A 88 -6.14 16.27 7.11
N GLN A 89 -6.40 16.62 8.37
CA GLN A 89 -7.72 16.54 8.99
C GLN A 89 -8.75 17.15 8.04
N ARG A 90 -9.83 16.42 7.77
CA ARG A 90 -10.82 16.83 6.76
C ARG A 90 -11.44 18.16 7.17
N LYS A 91 -11.43 19.13 6.25
CA LYS A 91 -12.09 20.43 6.46
C LYS A 91 -13.61 20.24 6.42
N ALA A 92 -14.35 21.04 7.18
CA ALA A 92 -15.81 21.08 7.15
C ALA A 92 -16.36 21.42 5.74
N TYR A 93 -15.63 22.23 4.98
CA TYR A 93 -15.89 22.53 3.57
C TYR A 93 -14.56 22.66 2.81
N LEU A 94 -14.58 22.36 1.50
CA LEU A 94 -13.37 22.42 0.69
C LEU A 94 -13.04 23.83 0.20
N HIS A 95 -14.06 24.61 -0.18
CA HIS A 95 -13.90 25.91 -0.81
C HIS A 95 -14.76 26.98 -0.12
N ASP A 96 -14.15 28.11 0.21
CA ASP A 96 -14.80 29.21 0.92
C ASP A 96 -15.91 29.88 0.08
N SER A 97 -15.68 30.07 -1.23
CA SER A 97 -16.70 30.61 -2.14
C SER A 97 -17.96 29.74 -2.21
N ARG A 98 -17.80 28.41 -2.22
CA ARG A 98 -18.92 27.45 -2.22
C ARG A 98 -19.69 27.49 -0.91
N HIS A 99 -18.99 27.58 0.21
CA HIS A 99 -19.62 27.71 1.52
C HIS A 99 -20.45 29.01 1.60
N LYS A 100 -19.85 30.15 1.21
CA LYS A 100 -20.54 31.44 1.11
C LYS A 100 -21.74 31.40 0.15
N HIS A 101 -21.63 30.72 -0.98
CA HIS A 101 -22.74 30.52 -1.90
C HIS A 101 -23.88 29.73 -1.23
N ALA A 102 -23.59 28.61 -0.59
CA ALA A 102 -24.60 27.81 0.12
C ALA A 102 -25.30 28.57 1.25
N MET A 103 -24.61 29.49 1.93
CA MET A 103 -25.19 30.32 2.98
C MET A 103 -26.15 31.40 2.46
N ARG A 104 -25.87 31.99 1.29
CA ARG A 104 -26.73 33.04 0.69
C ARG A 104 -27.94 32.52 -0.06
N ARG A 105 -28.02 31.23 -0.35
CA ARG A 105 -29.15 30.66 -1.11
C ARG A 105 -30.44 30.77 -0.29
N PRO A 106 -31.55 31.22 -0.90
CA PRO A 106 -32.84 31.28 -0.21
C PRO A 106 -33.32 29.86 0.13
N ARG A 107 -33.88 29.73 1.33
CA ARG A 107 -34.30 28.44 1.89
C ARG A 107 -35.81 28.42 2.10
N GLY A 108 -36.40 27.26 1.85
CA GLY A 108 -37.80 26.97 2.16
C GLY A 108 -37.98 26.50 3.60
N PRO A 109 -39.22 26.26 4.01
CA PRO A 109 -39.51 25.58 5.27
C PRO A 109 -38.80 24.22 5.30
N GLY A 110 -38.16 23.88 6.43
CA GLY A 110 -37.35 22.66 6.57
C GLY A 110 -35.90 22.78 6.07
N GLY A 111 -35.43 23.97 5.69
CA GLY A 111 -34.00 24.25 5.44
C GLY A 111 -33.47 23.80 4.07
N ARG A 112 -34.32 23.21 3.21
CA ARG A 112 -33.97 22.94 1.81
C ARG A 112 -33.79 24.23 1.04
N PHE A 113 -33.05 24.15 -0.05
CA PHE A 113 -33.03 25.24 -1.02
C PHE A 113 -34.33 25.30 -1.79
N LEU A 114 -34.84 26.50 -2.02
CA LEU A 114 -35.98 26.69 -2.91
C LEU A 114 -35.60 26.34 -4.35
N THR A 115 -36.54 25.73 -5.06
CA THR A 115 -36.45 25.53 -6.50
C THR A 115 -36.65 26.85 -7.24
N ARG A 116 -36.18 26.91 -8.49
CA ARG A 116 -36.32 28.14 -9.29
C ARG A 116 -37.78 28.57 -9.49
N ALA A 117 -38.69 27.60 -9.63
CA ALA A 117 -40.12 27.85 -9.77
C ALA A 117 -40.71 28.44 -8.47
N GLU A 118 -40.41 27.84 -7.32
CA GLU A 118 -40.87 28.35 -6.02
C GLU A 118 -40.31 29.76 -5.74
N ILE A 119 -39.06 30.05 -6.11
CA ILE A 119 -38.48 31.40 -5.98
C ILE A 119 -39.25 32.41 -6.82
N ALA A 120 -39.61 32.06 -8.07
CA ALA A 120 -40.39 32.94 -8.93
C ALA A 120 -41.79 33.18 -8.36
N MET A 121 -42.49 32.11 -7.96
CA MET A 121 -43.84 32.21 -7.38
C MET A 121 -43.87 33.04 -6.08
N ILE A 122 -42.86 32.91 -5.23
CA ILE A 122 -42.71 33.76 -4.02
C ILE A 122 -42.46 35.22 -4.41
N LYS A 123 -41.63 35.48 -5.43
CA LYS A 123 -41.35 36.84 -5.89
C LYS A 123 -42.58 37.50 -6.51
N ASP A 124 -43.39 36.73 -7.23
CA ASP A 124 -44.63 37.17 -7.87
C ASP A 124 -45.79 37.26 -6.87
N GLY A 125 -45.58 36.89 -5.60
CA GLY A 125 -46.58 36.98 -4.52
C GLY A 125 -47.70 35.93 -4.61
N THR A 126 -47.61 35.01 -5.56
CA THR A 126 -48.62 33.96 -5.79
C THR A 126 -48.55 32.82 -4.79
N LEU A 127 -47.42 32.67 -4.09
CA LEU A 127 -47.19 31.59 -3.14
C LEU A 127 -46.48 32.11 -1.89
N ARG A 128 -47.00 31.75 -0.71
CA ARG A 128 -46.35 32.09 0.58
C ARG A 128 -45.32 31.03 0.95
N LEU A 129 -44.29 31.47 1.67
CA LEU A 129 -43.20 30.59 2.10
C LEU A 129 -43.67 29.46 3.03
N GLU A 130 -44.71 29.71 3.82
CA GLU A 130 -45.25 28.80 4.83
C GLU A 130 -46.04 27.63 4.24
N ASP A 131 -46.63 27.83 3.05
CA ASP A 131 -47.47 26.85 2.37
C ASP A 131 -46.65 25.80 1.61
N LEU A 132 -45.33 26.03 1.49
CA LEU A 132 -44.43 25.10 0.84
C LEU A 132 -44.23 23.85 1.70
N PRO A 133 -44.22 22.63 1.10
CA PRO A 133 -44.01 21.40 1.87
C PRO A 133 -42.66 21.48 2.59
N ALA A 134 -42.44 20.80 3.72
CA ALA A 134 -41.13 20.87 4.42
C ALA A 134 -40.02 20.05 3.73
N LYS A 135 -40.40 19.06 2.93
CA LYS A 135 -39.50 18.21 2.13
C LYS A 135 -39.88 18.33 0.66
N ALA A 136 -38.89 18.28 -0.23
CA ALA A 136 -39.15 18.16 -1.66
C ALA A 136 -39.81 16.79 -1.92
N ALA A 137 -40.84 16.76 -2.77
CA ALA A 137 -41.34 15.51 -3.32
C ALA A 137 -40.19 14.84 -4.10
N LYS A 138 -39.96 13.54 -3.83
CA LYS A 138 -38.86 12.76 -4.41
C LYS A 138 -39.26 12.21 -5.78
#